data_AF-A0A7X9HVR2-F1
#
_entry.id   AF-A0A7X9HVR2-F1
#
_cell.length_a   1.000
_cell.length_b   1.000
_cell.length_c   1.000
_cell.angle_alpha   90.00
_cell.angle_beta   90.00
_cell.angle_gamma   90.00
#
_symmetry.space_group_name_H-M   'P 1'
#
loop_
_entity.id
_entity.type
_entity.pdbx_description
1 polymer ?
#
loop_
_entity_poly.entity_id
_entity_poly.type
_entity_poly.pdbx_seq_one_letter_code
_entity_poly.pdbx_strand_id
1 'polypeptide(L)'
;MEVTVKKEVIVDYKKSGNTTHQVITDAETGEVLDQKWITDNKGKPGKKENGGAYFVKLYKTNLIQIVSQKAKEKKLDLNEAGLLFMLLALTGWQTPYIVHPETKKNMSCSEIADFLHLDRKNVGNLLDRLVNKGMVSKVVNGNGRANNYMINTNVAFWGKTINDTNHLDVFKNCPYIPDVTIKYRKTPKKNK
;
A
#
# COMPACT_ATOMS: atom_id res chain seq x y z
N MET A 1 -28.44 -20.00 -10.58
CA MET A 1 -27.61 -19.90 -9.36
C MET A 1 -27.59 -18.43 -8.97
N GLU A 2 -28.41 -18.06 -7.99
CA GLU A 2 -28.45 -16.69 -7.47
C GLU A 2 -27.21 -16.44 -6.62
N VAL A 3 -26.52 -15.33 -6.88
CA VAL A 3 -25.37 -14.88 -6.09
C VAL A 3 -25.91 -14.02 -4.96
N THR A 4 -26.01 -14.59 -3.77
CA THR A 4 -26.39 -13.87 -2.55
C THR A 4 -25.28 -12.87 -2.20
N VAL A 5 -25.56 -11.58 -2.33
CA VAL A 5 -24.63 -10.51 -1.95
C VAL A 5 -24.61 -10.42 -0.42
N LYS A 6 -23.52 -10.88 0.20
CA LYS A 6 -23.33 -10.79 1.65
C LYS A 6 -23.35 -9.34 2.12
N LYS A 7 -24.17 -9.05 3.13
CA LYS A 7 -24.31 -7.73 3.75
C LYS A 7 -23.39 -7.67 4.97
N GLU A 8 -22.48 -6.70 5.02
CA GLU A 8 -21.52 -6.53 6.13
C GLU A 8 -22.03 -5.48 7.13
N VAL A 9 -21.90 -5.73 8.44
CA VAL A 9 -22.33 -4.80 9.51
C VAL A 9 -21.19 -4.62 10.52
N ILE A 10 -20.98 -3.37 10.96
CA ILE A 10 -19.98 -3.01 11.98
C ILE A 10 -20.67 -3.01 13.35
N VAL A 11 -20.20 -3.85 14.28
CA VAL A 11 -20.91 -4.14 15.55
C VAL A 11 -20.25 -3.55 16.80
N ASP A 12 -18.99 -3.10 16.78
CA ASP A 12 -18.38 -2.52 17.99
C ASP A 12 -17.49 -1.30 17.73
N TYR A 13 -17.57 -0.32 18.64
CA TYR A 13 -16.90 0.97 18.62
C TYR A 13 -16.10 1.16 19.92
N LYS A 14 -14.81 0.79 19.89
CA LYS A 14 -13.86 1.17 20.96
C LYS A 14 -12.83 2.16 20.45
N LYS A 15 -12.86 3.36 21.02
CA LYS A 15 -11.91 4.44 20.77
C LYS A 15 -10.88 4.48 21.89
N SER A 16 -9.60 4.39 21.54
CA SER A 16 -8.48 4.60 22.48
C SER A 16 -7.47 5.56 21.85
N GLY A 17 -7.46 6.80 22.35
CA GLY A 17 -6.63 7.88 21.80
C GLY A 17 -6.96 8.18 20.34
N ASN A 18 -5.93 8.15 19.47
CA ASN A 18 -6.06 8.32 18.02
C ASN A 18 -6.31 7.00 17.27
N THR A 19 -6.59 5.90 17.99
CA THR A 19 -6.77 4.59 17.38
C THR A 19 -8.22 4.14 17.49
N THR A 20 -8.77 3.68 16.38
CA THR A 20 -10.11 3.11 16.30
C THR A 20 -9.98 1.61 16.07
N HIS A 21 -10.57 0.83 16.97
CA HIS A 21 -10.76 -0.61 16.78
C HIS A 21 -12.00 -0.82 15.92
N GLN A 22 -11.85 -1.48 14.77
CA GLN A 22 -12.98 -1.88 13.93
C GLN A 22 -13.06 -3.40 13.88
N VAL A 23 -14.26 -3.91 14.16
CA VAL A 23 -14.64 -5.31 14.01
C VAL A 23 -15.68 -5.38 12.90
N ILE A 24 -15.37 -6.11 11.83
CA ILE A 24 -16.28 -6.36 10.72
C ILE A 24 -16.89 -7.74 10.95
N THR A 25 -18.22 -7.82 10.97
CA THR A 25 -18.95 -9.08 11.16
C THR A 25 -19.90 -9.33 9.99
N ASP A 26 -20.07 -10.60 9.65
CA ASP A 26 -21.13 -11.07 8.75
C ASP A 26 -22.49 -10.76 9.39
N ALA A 27 -23.37 -10.08 8.66
CA ALA A 27 -24.63 -9.59 9.23
C ALA A 27 -25.64 -10.70 9.56
N GLU A 28 -25.50 -11.88 8.95
CA GLU A 28 -26.41 -13.01 9.16
C GLU A 28 -25.90 -13.96 10.23
N THR A 29 -24.58 -14.21 10.29
CA THR A 29 -23.99 -15.20 11.22
C THR A 29 -23.36 -14.58 12.46
N GLY A 30 -23.07 -13.28 12.46
CA GLY A 30 -22.31 -12.64 13.53
C GLY A 30 -20.83 -13.06 13.58
N GLU A 31 -20.36 -13.84 12.60
CA GLU A 31 -18.95 -14.22 12.52
C GLU A 31 -18.07 -13.02 12.24
N VAL A 32 -16.98 -12.89 13.01
CA VAL A 32 -15.97 -11.85 12.79
C VAL A 32 -15.19 -12.16 11.53
N LEU A 33 -15.39 -11.34 10.50
CA LEU A 33 -14.73 -11.45 9.20
C LEU A 33 -13.35 -10.79 9.20
N ASP A 34 -13.18 -9.69 9.95
CA ASP A 34 -11.91 -8.96 10.04
C ASP A 34 -11.84 -8.10 11.32
N GLN A 35 -10.63 -7.93 11.85
CA GLN A 35 -10.34 -7.02 12.97
C GLN A 35 -9.10 -6.20 12.66
N LYS A 36 -9.22 -4.86 12.71
CA LYS A 36 -8.06 -3.97 12.52
C LYS A 36 -8.08 -2.76 13.43
N TRP A 37 -6.87 -2.36 13.81
CA TRP A 37 -6.58 -1.13 14.51
C TRP A 37 -6.21 -0.04 13.49
N ILE A 38 -7.00 1.03 13.42
CA ILE A 38 -6.75 2.17 12.54
C ILE A 38 -6.18 3.30 13.39
N THR A 39 -4.93 3.68 13.19
CA THR A 39 -4.31 4.83 13.88
C THR A 39 -4.37 6.08 12.99
N ASP A 40 -5.09 7.11 13.45
CA ASP A 40 -5.13 8.42 12.80
C ASP A 40 -3.84 9.20 13.15
N ASN A 41 -2.83 9.10 12.28
CA ASN A 41 -1.56 9.81 12.45
C ASN A 41 -1.65 11.19 11.77
N LYS A 42 -1.68 12.28 12.56
CA LYS A 42 -1.69 13.68 12.07
C LYS A 42 -0.39 14.11 11.35
N GLY A 43 0.63 13.26 11.28
CA GLY A 43 1.89 13.56 10.58
C GLY A 43 1.75 13.39 9.08
N LYS A 44 2.21 14.37 8.28
CA LYS A 44 2.27 14.24 6.81
C LYS A 44 3.24 13.10 6.43
N PRO A 45 2.78 11.99 5.85
CA PRO A 45 3.66 10.90 5.45
C PRO A 45 4.66 11.38 4.39
N GLY A 46 5.87 10.85 4.41
CA GLY A 46 6.81 11.03 3.30
C GLY A 46 7.57 12.36 3.22
N LYS A 47 7.63 13.16 4.29
CA LYS A 47 8.48 14.36 4.33
C LYS A 47 9.94 14.01 4.66
N LYS A 48 10.86 14.17 3.70
CA LYS A 48 12.31 14.15 3.95
C LYS A 48 12.76 15.52 4.46
N GLU A 49 13.64 15.56 5.47
CA GLU A 49 14.06 16.80 6.11
C GLU A 49 15.18 17.56 5.35
N ASN A 50 15.91 16.93 4.42
CA ASN A 50 17.14 17.51 3.82
C ASN A 50 17.15 17.56 2.27
N GLY A 51 17.74 18.64 1.72
CA GLY A 51 17.66 19.09 0.31
C GLY A 51 18.70 18.58 -0.69
N GLY A 52 18.91 17.27 -0.78
CA GLY A 52 19.68 16.65 -1.88
C GLY A 52 18.77 15.87 -2.84
N ALA A 53 19.29 15.47 -4.00
CA ALA A 53 18.57 14.65 -4.97
C ALA A 53 17.91 13.41 -4.30
N TYR A 54 16.68 13.11 -4.71
CA TYR A 54 15.92 12.00 -4.17
C TYR A 54 16.19 10.75 -4.98
N PHE A 55 16.27 9.60 -4.31
CA PHE A 55 16.45 8.31 -4.95
C PHE A 55 15.57 7.27 -4.25
N VAL A 56 15.00 6.37 -5.04
CA VAL A 56 14.28 5.20 -4.55
C VAL A 56 15.24 4.02 -4.61
N LYS A 57 15.37 3.26 -3.51
CA LYS A 57 16.15 2.02 -3.54
C LYS A 57 15.33 0.97 -4.26
N LEU A 58 15.97 0.29 -5.20
CA LEU A 58 15.41 -0.82 -5.94
C LEU A 58 16.22 -2.09 -5.63
N TYR A 59 15.53 -3.20 -5.34
CA TYR A 59 16.19 -4.45 -5.00
C TYR A 59 16.39 -5.29 -6.27
N LYS A 60 17.57 -5.16 -6.87
CA LYS A 60 17.93 -5.78 -8.15
C LYS A 60 17.59 -7.28 -8.23
N THR A 61 17.90 -8.06 -7.18
CA THR A 61 17.60 -9.50 -7.13
C THR A 61 16.10 -9.77 -7.33
N ASN A 62 15.25 -9.04 -6.60
CA ASN A 62 13.80 -9.17 -6.67
C ASN A 62 13.25 -8.62 -8.01
N LEU A 63 13.84 -7.55 -8.54
CA LEU A 63 13.49 -7.04 -9.88
C LEU A 63 13.80 -8.04 -11.00
N ILE A 64 14.97 -8.70 -10.94
CA ILE A 64 15.34 -9.76 -11.90
C ILE A 64 14.28 -10.87 -11.85
N GLN A 65 13.89 -11.32 -10.65
CA GLN A 65 12.86 -12.33 -10.46
C GLN A 65 11.52 -11.97 -11.14
N ILE A 66 11.10 -10.70 -11.02
CA ILE A 66 9.86 -10.19 -11.63
C ILE A 66 9.93 -10.23 -13.16
N VAL A 67 11.06 -9.88 -13.76
CA VAL A 67 11.20 -9.79 -15.23
C VAL A 67 11.60 -11.11 -15.90
N SER A 68 12.27 -12.02 -15.20
CA SER A 68 12.95 -13.19 -15.78
C SER A 68 12.09 -14.46 -15.93
N GLN A 69 10.76 -14.36 -15.93
CA GLN A 69 9.81 -15.49 -16.08
C GLN A 69 9.81 -16.57 -14.99
N LYS A 70 10.63 -16.49 -13.93
CA LYS A 70 10.51 -17.41 -12.77
C LYS A 70 9.16 -17.28 -12.07
N ALA A 71 8.58 -16.08 -12.12
CA ALA A 71 7.25 -15.79 -11.63
C ALA A 71 6.20 -15.84 -12.76
N LYS A 72 6.05 -16.95 -13.49
CA LYS A 72 5.16 -17.03 -14.69
C LYS A 72 3.74 -16.51 -14.44
N GLU A 73 3.17 -16.74 -13.25
CA GLU A 73 1.81 -16.27 -12.89
C GLU A 73 1.76 -14.80 -12.42
N LYS A 74 2.90 -14.16 -12.21
CA LYS A 74 3.03 -12.81 -11.63
C LYS A 74 3.90 -11.88 -12.47
N LYS A 75 4.30 -12.28 -13.68
CA LYS A 75 5.04 -11.44 -14.64
C LYS A 75 4.21 -10.20 -14.97
N LEU A 76 4.85 -9.04 -14.94
CA LEU A 76 4.20 -7.78 -15.35
C LEU A 76 4.16 -7.68 -16.88
N ASP A 77 3.02 -7.27 -17.42
CA ASP A 77 2.95 -6.76 -18.78
C ASP A 77 3.51 -5.33 -18.83
N LEU A 78 3.62 -4.76 -20.05
CA LEU A 78 4.20 -3.45 -20.25
C LEU A 78 3.39 -2.31 -19.60
N ASN A 79 2.06 -2.44 -19.54
CA ASN A 79 1.20 -1.42 -18.93
C ASN A 79 1.30 -1.47 -17.40
N GLU A 80 1.32 -2.66 -16.82
CA GLU A 80 1.57 -2.88 -15.39
C GLU A 80 2.95 -2.40 -14.99
N ALA A 81 3.99 -2.73 -15.77
CA ALA A 81 5.35 -2.29 -15.53
C ALA A 81 5.47 -0.77 -15.65
N GLY A 82 4.81 -0.16 -16.65
CA GLY A 82 4.75 1.29 -16.84
C GLY A 82 4.08 1.98 -15.67
N LEU A 83 2.90 1.50 -15.22
CA LEU A 83 2.25 2.06 -14.05
C LEU A 83 3.09 1.87 -12.79
N LEU A 84 3.66 0.69 -12.56
CA LEU A 84 4.53 0.45 -11.41
C LEU A 84 5.69 1.44 -11.40
N PHE A 85 6.37 1.63 -12.53
CA PHE A 85 7.46 2.61 -12.67
C PHE A 85 7.02 4.03 -12.30
N MET A 86 5.85 4.47 -12.76
CA MET A 86 5.28 5.77 -12.38
C MET A 86 5.02 5.85 -10.86
N LEU A 87 4.47 4.80 -10.26
CA LEU A 87 4.20 4.75 -8.82
C LEU A 87 5.48 4.74 -7.97
N LEU A 88 6.60 4.21 -8.47
CA LEU A 88 7.90 4.29 -7.80
C LEU A 88 8.31 5.74 -7.54
N ALA A 89 8.08 6.64 -8.51
CA ALA A 89 8.38 8.06 -8.37
C ALA A 89 7.51 8.76 -7.29
N LEU A 90 6.35 8.18 -6.97
CA LEU A 90 5.39 8.68 -5.97
C LEU A 90 5.51 7.98 -4.62
N THR A 91 6.51 7.12 -4.42
CA THR A 91 6.75 6.47 -3.12
C THR A 91 7.10 7.53 -2.08
N GLY A 92 6.53 7.44 -0.87
CA GLY A 92 6.83 8.38 0.21
C GLY A 92 8.16 8.09 0.95
N TRP A 93 8.76 9.13 1.54
CA TRP A 93 9.93 8.96 2.43
C TRP A 93 9.60 8.18 3.71
N GLN A 94 10.37 7.12 4.00
CA GLN A 94 10.26 6.22 5.15
C GLN A 94 8.88 5.54 5.29
N THR A 95 8.13 5.45 4.19
CA THR A 95 6.79 4.86 4.15
C THR A 95 6.56 4.20 2.80
N PRO A 96 5.89 3.04 2.74
CA PRO A 96 5.58 2.41 1.45
C PRO A 96 4.38 3.04 0.74
N TYR A 97 3.65 3.96 1.37
CA TYR A 97 2.52 4.62 0.74
C TYR A 97 2.92 5.38 -0.54
N ILE A 98 2.01 5.37 -1.50
CA ILE A 98 2.00 6.29 -2.64
C ILE A 98 1.49 7.64 -2.14
N VAL A 99 2.31 8.68 -2.28
CA VAL A 99 2.14 9.97 -1.65
C VAL A 99 2.23 11.07 -2.70
N HIS A 100 1.30 12.01 -2.65
CA HIS A 100 1.30 13.16 -3.53
C HIS A 100 2.55 14.01 -3.28
N PRO A 101 3.37 14.31 -4.30
CA PRO A 101 4.67 14.95 -4.11
C PRO A 101 4.54 16.35 -3.53
N GLU A 102 3.46 17.08 -3.83
CA GLU A 102 3.23 18.43 -3.28
C GLU A 102 2.51 18.40 -1.93
N THR A 103 1.31 17.80 -1.85
CA THR A 103 0.49 17.84 -0.62
C THR A 103 1.02 16.97 0.51
N LYS A 104 1.89 15.99 0.19
CA LYS A 104 2.44 14.99 1.11
C LYS A 104 1.35 14.17 1.81
N LYS A 105 0.24 13.90 1.12
CA LYS A 105 -0.85 13.03 1.57
C LYS A 105 -0.82 11.72 0.79
N ASN A 106 -1.29 10.64 1.41
CA ASN A 106 -1.51 9.38 0.72
C ASN A 106 -2.52 9.59 -0.41
N MET A 107 -2.26 8.99 -1.57
CA MET A 107 -3.12 9.16 -2.74
C MET A 107 -4.08 7.98 -2.90
N SER A 108 -5.31 8.33 -3.26
CA SER A 108 -6.31 7.44 -3.79
C SER A 108 -6.12 7.16 -5.29
N CYS A 109 -6.87 6.21 -5.83
CA CYS A 109 -6.85 5.89 -7.26
C CYS A 109 -7.20 7.10 -8.13
N SER A 110 -8.20 7.90 -7.73
CA SER A 110 -8.57 9.12 -8.44
C SER A 110 -7.41 10.12 -8.46
N GLU A 111 -6.82 10.38 -7.30
CA GLU A 111 -5.69 11.33 -7.20
C GLU A 111 -4.47 10.85 -8.00
N ILE A 112 -4.20 9.54 -8.03
CA ILE A 112 -3.12 8.96 -8.85
C ILE A 112 -3.42 9.19 -10.32
N ALA A 113 -4.64 8.91 -10.78
CA ALA A 113 -5.05 9.09 -12.16
C ALA A 113 -4.96 10.55 -12.61
N ASP A 114 -5.49 11.46 -11.78
CA ASP A 114 -5.46 12.90 -12.03
C ASP A 114 -4.01 13.42 -12.11
N PHE A 115 -3.15 13.01 -11.17
CA PHE A 115 -1.75 13.42 -11.13
C PHE A 115 -0.95 12.91 -12.34
N LEU A 116 -1.21 11.68 -12.78
CA LEU A 116 -0.52 11.08 -13.94
C LEU A 116 -1.15 11.47 -15.28
N HIS A 117 -2.26 12.24 -15.28
CA HIS A 117 -3.06 12.57 -16.45
C HIS A 117 -3.52 11.33 -17.23
N LEU A 118 -4.00 10.31 -16.52
CA LEU A 118 -4.47 9.05 -17.07
C LEU A 118 -5.95 8.83 -16.77
N ASP A 119 -6.61 8.01 -17.60
CA ASP A 119 -7.98 7.59 -17.33
C ASP A 119 -8.08 6.81 -16.01
N ARG A 120 -8.98 7.26 -15.12
CA ARG A 120 -9.18 6.70 -13.78
C ARG A 120 -9.59 5.23 -13.84
N LYS A 121 -10.42 4.82 -14.80
CA LYS A 121 -10.87 3.43 -14.92
C LYS A 121 -9.69 2.53 -15.30
N ASN A 122 -8.87 2.95 -16.25
CA ASN A 122 -7.66 2.24 -16.64
C ASN A 122 -6.64 2.14 -15.49
N VAL A 123 -6.39 3.25 -14.77
CA VAL A 123 -5.51 3.23 -13.59
C VAL A 123 -6.04 2.29 -12.52
N GLY A 124 -7.36 2.31 -12.24
CA GLY A 124 -7.99 1.39 -11.30
C GLY A 124 -7.77 -0.08 -11.68
N ASN A 125 -8.01 -0.43 -12.95
CA ASN A 125 -7.79 -1.78 -13.44
C ASN A 125 -6.33 -2.22 -13.31
N LEU A 126 -5.38 -1.36 -13.67
CA LEU A 126 -3.95 -1.67 -13.57
C LEU A 126 -3.50 -1.77 -12.09
N LEU A 127 -4.02 -0.93 -11.20
CA LEU A 127 -3.76 -1.03 -9.76
C LEU A 127 -4.27 -2.35 -9.20
N ASP A 128 -5.50 -2.76 -9.51
CA ASP A 128 -6.06 -4.03 -9.02
C ASP A 128 -5.23 -5.23 -9.56
N ARG A 129 -4.75 -5.17 -10.80
CA ARG A 129 -3.82 -6.17 -11.34
C ARG A 129 -2.48 -6.20 -10.61
N LEU A 130 -1.89 -5.05 -10.31
CA LEU A 130 -0.66 -4.95 -9.51
C LEU A 130 -0.86 -5.47 -8.08
N VAL A 131 -2.04 -5.25 -7.50
CA VAL A 131 -2.44 -5.80 -6.19
C VAL A 131 -2.54 -7.33 -6.24
N ASN A 132 -3.22 -7.88 -7.24
CA ASN A 132 -3.33 -9.33 -7.45
C ASN A 132 -1.96 -9.99 -7.70
N LYS A 133 -0.97 -9.20 -8.15
CA LYS A 133 0.41 -9.63 -8.34
C LYS A 133 1.31 -9.37 -7.13
N GLY A 134 0.81 -8.75 -6.07
CA GLY A 134 1.58 -8.45 -4.86
C GLY A 134 2.64 -7.36 -5.03
N MET A 135 2.60 -6.58 -6.12
CA MET A 135 3.52 -5.44 -6.32
C MET A 135 3.08 -4.21 -5.54
N VAL A 136 1.76 -4.08 -5.36
CA VAL A 136 1.10 -3.00 -4.63
C VAL A 136 0.16 -3.63 -3.61
N SER A 137 -0.10 -2.96 -2.49
CA SER A 137 -1.19 -3.31 -1.59
C SER A 137 -2.22 -2.17 -1.55
N LYS A 138 -3.49 -2.54 -1.39
CA LYS A 138 -4.62 -1.62 -1.26
C LYS A 138 -5.03 -1.54 0.20
N VAL A 139 -4.93 -0.35 0.77
CA VAL A 139 -5.36 -0.06 2.14
C VAL A 139 -6.80 0.42 2.12
N VAL A 140 -7.69 -0.43 2.66
CA VAL A 140 -9.12 -0.16 2.74
C VAL A 140 -9.43 0.65 3.99
N ASN A 141 -9.89 1.89 3.81
CA ASN A 141 -10.10 2.87 4.89
C ASN A 141 -11.54 2.88 5.47
N GLY A 142 -12.42 1.96 5.05
CA GLY A 142 -13.80 1.84 5.53
C GLY A 142 -14.80 2.79 4.84
N ASN A 143 -16.06 2.77 5.28
CA ASN A 143 -17.22 3.39 4.60
C ASN A 143 -16.98 4.82 4.10
N GLY A 144 -16.98 4.98 2.77
CA GLY A 144 -16.94 6.27 2.06
C GLY A 144 -15.55 6.90 1.91
N ARG A 145 -14.51 6.35 2.56
CA ARG A 145 -13.15 6.88 2.43
C ARG A 145 -12.43 6.22 1.25
N ALA A 146 -11.74 7.04 0.46
CA ALA A 146 -10.98 6.53 -0.67
C ALA A 146 -9.87 5.58 -0.19
N ASN A 147 -9.68 4.48 -0.91
CA ASN A 147 -8.62 3.52 -0.65
C ASN A 147 -7.27 4.12 -1.02
N ASN A 148 -6.26 3.85 -0.21
CA ASN A 148 -4.87 4.26 -0.49
C ASN A 148 -4.05 3.06 -0.94
N TYR A 149 -2.85 3.33 -1.46
CA TYR A 149 -2.01 2.27 -2.03
C TYR A 149 -0.59 2.31 -1.45
N MET A 150 0.03 1.14 -1.32
CA MET A 150 1.40 0.95 -0.84
C MET A 150 2.22 0.17 -1.87
N ILE A 151 3.46 0.58 -2.13
CA ILE A 151 4.44 -0.20 -2.88
C ILE A 151 5.02 -1.33 -2.02
N ASN A 152 5.20 -2.52 -2.59
CA ASN A 152 5.85 -3.64 -1.92
C ASN A 152 7.30 -3.28 -1.56
N THR A 153 7.61 -3.28 -0.26
CA THR A 153 8.91 -2.89 0.29
C THR A 153 10.03 -3.87 -0.06
N ASN A 154 9.72 -5.07 -0.55
CA ASN A 154 10.72 -5.99 -1.10
C ASN A 154 11.13 -5.61 -2.53
N VAL A 155 10.36 -4.76 -3.22
CA VAL A 155 10.66 -4.32 -4.59
C VAL A 155 11.36 -2.97 -4.57
N ALA A 156 10.79 -2.01 -3.83
CA ALA A 156 11.31 -0.66 -3.77
C ALA A 156 11.03 0.03 -2.44
N PHE A 157 11.88 0.98 -2.06
CA PHE A 157 11.65 1.82 -0.88
C PHE A 157 12.45 3.12 -0.92
N TRP A 158 11.83 4.22 -0.53
CA TRP A 158 12.53 5.49 -0.34
C TRP A 158 12.80 5.74 1.15
N GLY A 159 14.01 5.41 1.60
CA GLY A 159 14.36 5.55 3.02
C GLY A 159 15.55 4.71 3.46
N LYS A 160 16.06 5.01 4.67
CA LYS A 160 16.97 4.12 5.41
C LYS A 160 16.25 3.30 6.48
N THR A 161 15.15 3.84 7.01
CA THR A 161 14.33 3.25 8.07
C THR A 161 12.86 3.37 7.69
N ILE A 162 11.98 2.64 8.39
CA ILE A 162 10.54 2.71 8.19
C ILE A 162 9.86 3.33 9.41
N ASN A 163 8.90 4.23 9.19
CA ASN A 163 8.23 4.93 10.29
C ASN A 163 7.31 4.01 11.08
N ASP A 164 6.59 3.11 10.37
CA ASP A 164 5.75 2.09 10.97
C ASP A 164 6.09 0.72 10.40
N THR A 165 6.50 -0.19 11.29
CA THR A 165 6.87 -1.56 10.93
C THR A 165 5.67 -2.41 10.55
N ASN A 166 4.45 -2.03 10.98
CA ASN A 166 3.22 -2.75 10.62
C ASN A 166 2.97 -2.72 9.11
N HIS A 167 3.50 -1.72 8.40
CA HIS A 167 3.40 -1.68 6.95
C HIS A 167 4.16 -2.83 6.25
N LEU A 168 5.13 -3.47 6.93
CA LEU A 168 5.83 -4.64 6.41
C LEU A 168 4.94 -5.89 6.44
N ASP A 169 4.04 -5.97 7.41
CA ASP A 169 3.16 -7.13 7.60
C ASP A 169 2.16 -7.27 6.46
N VAL A 170 1.77 -6.14 5.85
CA VAL A 170 0.90 -6.07 4.67
C VAL A 170 1.42 -6.93 3.50
N PHE A 171 2.74 -7.11 3.41
CA PHE A 171 3.37 -7.85 2.31
C PHE A 171 3.86 -9.26 2.71
N LYS A 172 3.64 -9.71 3.95
CA LYS A 172 4.06 -11.04 4.40
C LYS A 172 3.28 -12.17 3.73
N ASN A 173 1.98 -11.96 3.48
CA ASN A 173 1.08 -12.94 2.88
C ASN A 173 0.56 -12.47 1.50
N CYS A 174 1.41 -11.77 0.74
CA CYS A 174 1.03 -11.30 -0.59
C CYS A 174 1.34 -12.34 -1.68
N PRO A 175 0.66 -12.29 -2.84
CA PRO A 175 0.88 -13.26 -3.93
C PRO A 175 2.29 -13.28 -4.53
N TYR A 176 3.10 -12.24 -4.27
CA TYR A 176 4.49 -12.19 -4.67
C TYR A 176 5.39 -12.66 -3.55
N ILE A 177 6.14 -13.74 -3.81
CA ILE A 177 7.13 -14.29 -2.88
C ILE A 177 8.52 -13.85 -3.37
N PRO A 178 9.19 -12.90 -2.69
CA PRO A 178 10.50 -12.41 -3.12
C PRO A 178 11.59 -13.47 -2.88
N ASP A 179 12.58 -13.53 -3.76
CA ASP A 179 13.79 -14.36 -3.55
C ASP A 179 14.55 -13.90 -2.29
N VAL A 180 14.54 -12.59 -2.01
CA VAL A 180 15.14 -12.00 -0.81
C VAL A 180 14.14 -11.10 -0.09
N THR A 181 13.79 -11.47 1.14
CA THR A 181 12.99 -10.62 2.04
C THR A 181 13.84 -9.49 2.61
N ILE A 182 13.41 -8.25 2.38
CA ILE A 182 14.13 -7.06 2.82
C ILE A 182 13.73 -6.68 4.24
N LYS A 183 14.72 -6.45 5.10
CA LYS A 183 14.53 -6.03 6.49
C LYS A 183 14.73 -4.53 6.63
N TYR A 184 13.86 -3.88 7.41
CA TYR A 184 13.94 -2.46 7.71
C TYR A 184 14.02 -2.22 9.22
N ARG A 185 14.81 -1.22 9.62
CA ARG A 185 14.83 -0.73 11.01
C ARG A 185 13.71 0.30 11.19
N LYS A 186 13.09 0.34 12.37
CA LYS A 186 12.13 1.38 12.74
C LYS A 186 12.83 2.74 12.86
N THR A 187 12.22 3.80 12.33
CA THR A 187 12.74 5.17 12.50
C THR A 187 12.74 5.51 13.99
N PRO A 188 13.88 5.95 14.57
CA PRO A 188 13.95 6.36 15.97
C PRO A 188 12.97 7.50 16.25
N LYS A 189 12.26 7.46 17.39
CA LYS A 189 11.50 8.62 17.84
C LYS A 189 12.50 9.72 18.17
N LYS A 190 12.30 10.94 17.64
CA LYS A 190 13.04 12.11 18.11
C LYS A 190 12.65 12.30 19.58
N ASN A 191 13.61 12.15 20.50
CA ASN A 191 13.44 12.63 21.86
C ASN A 191 13.28 14.15 21.74
N LYS A 192 12.14 14.66 22.21
CA LYS A 192 11.92 16.10 22.36
C LYS A 192 12.66 16.59 23.59
#